data_AF-H6QZK7-F1
#
_entry.id   AF-H6QZK7-F1
#
_cell.length_a   1.000
_cell.length_b   1.000
_cell.length_c   1.000
_cell.angle_alpha   90.00
_cell.angle_beta   90.00
_cell.angle_gamma   90.00
#
_symmetry.space_group_name_H-M   'P 1'
#
loop_
_entity.id
_entity.type
_entity.pdbx_description
1 polymer ?
#
loop_
_entity_poly.entity_id
_entity_poly.type
_entity_poly.pdbx_seq_one_letter_code
_entity_poly.pdbx_strand_id
1 'polypeptide(L)'
;MTEWRWDPDDFAALWYSDANDRFPRPLRYVSRFAFLGEAAAHREKVRAGYDRDELERIQLAFHTLAESDLRIEILGGTTRTKRGKEGEYRVVGASTAYQAVVLSQTAIDGVDGPITCRLFRPEYLPARLTAALPSCAPGTQPAATFHLADLDPARTPNHASFAHRTPREEYQRLALRPADGGGHACLFTGPIHSRPDPWYATQWFDITGDGRYQEHRVRDQLAVRPATGATFTEQFAHWIERARRRIREEAEEAAW
;
A
#
# COMPACT_ATOMS: atom_id res chain seq x y z
N MET A 1 10.77 -19.43 -1.14
CA MET A 1 10.26 -18.14 -0.63
C MET A 1 11.05 -17.85 0.63
N THR A 2 11.59 -16.64 0.75
CA THR A 2 12.38 -16.25 1.92
C THR A 2 11.67 -15.13 2.66
N GLU A 3 11.61 -15.21 3.98
CA GLU A 3 10.93 -14.25 4.84
C GLU A 3 11.85 -13.86 6.00
N TRP A 4 11.91 -12.57 6.28
CA TRP A 4 12.60 -11.99 7.42
C TRP A 4 11.68 -11.10 8.20
N ARG A 5 11.96 -10.94 9.49
CA ARG A 5 11.25 -10.03 10.38
C ARG A 5 12.27 -9.33 11.26
N TRP A 6 12.20 -8.00 11.26
CA TRP A 6 13.15 -7.14 11.96
C TRP A 6 12.42 -6.10 12.77
N ASP A 7 12.94 -5.78 13.95
CA ASP A 7 12.59 -4.51 14.58
C ASP A 7 13.09 -3.34 13.72
N PRO A 8 12.51 -2.13 13.83
CA PRO A 8 12.84 -1.02 12.94
C PRO A 8 14.35 -0.68 12.88
N ASP A 9 15.06 -0.75 14.02
CA ASP A 9 16.52 -0.51 14.06
C ASP A 9 17.34 -1.61 13.36
N ASP A 10 16.90 -2.86 13.41
CA ASP A 10 17.56 -3.98 12.72
C ASP A 10 17.37 -3.85 11.21
N PHE A 11 16.16 -3.49 10.78
CA PHE A 11 15.92 -3.19 9.37
C PHE A 11 16.76 -2.00 8.91
N ALA A 12 16.83 -0.92 9.70
CA ALA A 12 17.64 0.26 9.38
C ALA A 12 19.14 -0.09 9.25
N ALA A 13 19.68 -0.93 10.14
CA ALA A 13 21.05 -1.42 10.09
C ALA A 13 21.38 -2.17 8.79
N LEU A 14 20.40 -2.91 8.26
CA LEU A 14 20.55 -3.68 7.02
C LEU A 14 20.30 -2.81 5.78
N TRP A 15 19.28 -1.95 5.80
CA TRP A 15 18.82 -1.14 4.68
C TRP A 15 19.77 0.00 4.33
N TYR A 16 20.19 0.78 5.34
CA TYR A 16 21.00 1.97 5.08
C TYR A 16 22.35 1.60 4.49
N SER A 17 22.70 2.25 3.39
CA SER A 17 23.95 2.07 2.66
C SER A 17 24.22 3.30 1.79
N ASP A 18 25.37 3.35 1.12
CA ASP A 18 25.67 4.44 0.19
C ASP A 18 24.66 4.52 -0.96
N ALA A 19 23.99 3.41 -1.29
CA ALA A 19 22.93 3.35 -2.30
C ALA A 19 21.53 3.70 -1.75
N ASN A 20 21.31 3.55 -0.44
CA ASN A 20 20.02 3.75 0.22
C ASN A 20 20.18 4.64 1.45
N ASP A 21 19.97 5.94 1.28
CA ASP A 21 20.10 6.97 2.33
C ASP A 21 18.77 7.32 3.01
N ARG A 22 17.64 6.80 2.48
CA ARG A 22 16.28 7.10 2.95
C ARG A 22 15.50 5.85 3.24
N PHE A 23 14.70 5.87 4.30
CA PHE A 23 13.79 4.77 4.63
C PHE A 23 12.72 4.56 3.53
N PRO A 24 12.38 3.31 3.17
CA PRO A 24 11.43 3.03 2.10
C PRO A 24 10.01 3.46 2.51
N ARG A 25 9.34 4.25 1.66
CA ARG A 25 7.93 4.57 1.86
C ARG A 25 7.05 3.36 1.52
N PRO A 26 5.90 3.19 2.20
CA PRO A 26 5.35 4.03 3.25
C PRO A 26 5.80 3.63 4.67
N LEU A 27 6.84 2.79 4.81
CA LEU A 27 7.35 2.39 6.12
C LEU A 27 7.91 3.61 6.85
N ARG A 28 7.92 3.54 8.19
CA ARG A 28 8.51 4.57 9.05
C ARG A 28 9.56 3.97 9.95
N TYR A 29 10.48 4.83 10.34
CA TYR A 29 11.55 4.51 11.26
C TYR A 29 11.88 5.74 12.09
N VAL A 30 11.87 5.52 13.40
CA VAL A 30 12.47 6.41 14.39
C VAL A 30 13.44 5.55 15.17
N SER A 31 14.72 5.95 15.18
CA SER A 31 15.76 5.25 15.93
C SER A 31 15.42 5.23 17.42
N ARG A 32 15.59 4.07 18.06
CA ARG A 32 15.52 3.99 19.54
C ARG A 32 16.78 4.52 20.23
N PHE A 33 17.89 4.59 19.50
CA PHE A 33 19.18 5.00 20.03
C PHE A 33 19.27 6.52 20.12
N ALA A 34 19.79 7.01 21.25
CA ALA A 34 19.97 8.44 21.48
C ALA A 34 21.22 8.98 20.78
N PHE A 35 22.24 8.13 20.58
CA PHE A 35 23.53 8.54 20.03
C PHE A 35 23.92 7.75 18.77
N LEU A 36 24.61 8.43 17.86
CA LEU A 36 25.07 7.83 16.59
C LEU A 36 26.04 6.66 16.80
N GLY A 37 26.89 6.71 17.85
CA GLY A 37 27.81 5.63 18.17
C GLY A 37 27.10 4.33 18.56
N GLU A 38 25.99 4.43 19.29
CA GLU A 38 25.17 3.27 19.65
C GLU A 38 24.50 2.66 18.42
N ALA A 39 23.96 3.51 17.53
CA ALA A 39 23.38 3.06 16.27
C ALA A 39 24.42 2.40 15.35
N ALA A 40 25.66 2.92 15.31
CA ALA A 40 26.75 2.34 14.54
C ALA A 40 27.17 0.96 15.09
N ALA A 41 27.37 0.85 16.40
CA ALA A 41 27.69 -0.43 17.04
C ALA A 41 26.56 -1.47 16.86
N HIS A 42 25.30 -1.04 16.93
CA HIS A 42 24.14 -1.89 16.65
C HIS A 42 24.16 -2.40 15.20
N ARG A 43 24.46 -1.53 14.25
CA ARG A 43 24.55 -1.91 12.83
C ARG A 43 25.61 -2.97 12.56
N GLU A 44 26.79 -2.83 13.14
CA GLU A 44 27.86 -3.83 13.03
C GLU A 44 27.41 -5.17 13.62
N LYS A 45 26.80 -5.14 14.81
CA LYS A 45 26.29 -6.34 15.49
C LYS A 45 25.22 -7.06 14.67
N VAL A 46 24.26 -6.34 14.09
CA VAL A 46 23.19 -6.92 13.27
C VAL A 46 23.78 -7.59 12.03
N ARG A 47 24.70 -6.93 11.32
CA ARG A 47 25.31 -7.46 10.10
C ARG A 47 26.18 -8.69 10.37
N ALA A 48 26.90 -8.70 11.49
CA ALA A 48 27.69 -9.86 11.92
C ALA A 48 26.83 -11.07 12.34
N GLY A 49 25.53 -10.87 12.58
CA GLY A 49 24.59 -11.93 12.96
C GLY A 49 24.12 -12.81 11.79
N TYR A 50 24.42 -12.42 10.54
CA TYR A 50 24.02 -13.14 9.35
C TYR A 50 25.21 -13.80 8.67
N ASP A 51 25.00 -15.02 8.16
CA ASP A 51 25.96 -15.64 7.26
C ASP A 51 25.96 -14.94 5.89
N ARG A 52 26.96 -15.27 5.07
CA ARG A 52 27.14 -14.68 3.75
C ARG A 52 25.94 -14.92 2.83
N ASP A 53 25.44 -16.15 2.79
CA ASP A 53 24.36 -16.54 1.88
C ASP A 53 23.04 -15.83 2.25
N GLU A 54 22.79 -15.64 3.55
CA GLU A 54 21.63 -14.91 4.04
C GLU A 54 21.76 -13.41 3.76
N LEU A 55 22.94 -12.82 3.96
CA LEU A 55 23.20 -11.42 3.59
C LEU A 55 23.00 -11.19 2.08
N GLU A 56 23.47 -12.09 1.23
CA GLU A 56 23.28 -12.00 -0.23
C GLU A 56 21.78 -12.03 -0.59
N ARG A 57 20.97 -12.87 0.08
CA ARG A 57 19.51 -12.90 -0.11
C ARG A 57 18.81 -11.64 0.40
N ILE A 58 19.26 -11.07 1.53
CA ILE A 58 18.74 -9.81 2.05
C ILE A 58 19.06 -8.66 1.07
N GLN A 59 20.30 -8.61 0.58
CA GLN A 59 20.74 -7.63 -0.41
C GLN A 59 19.94 -7.75 -1.70
N LEU A 60 19.65 -8.97 -2.19
CA LEU A 60 18.78 -9.19 -3.34
C LEU A 60 17.37 -8.62 -3.11
N ALA A 61 16.79 -8.79 -1.92
CA ALA A 61 15.49 -8.23 -1.59
C ALA A 61 15.49 -6.69 -1.61
N PHE A 62 16.53 -6.07 -1.06
CA PHE A 62 16.67 -4.61 -1.05
C PHE A 62 16.98 -4.03 -2.42
N HIS A 63 17.83 -4.69 -3.20
CA HIS A 63 18.09 -4.33 -4.58
C HIS A 63 16.81 -4.42 -5.42
N THR A 64 16.02 -5.49 -5.27
CA THR A 64 14.72 -5.64 -5.93
C THR A 64 13.77 -4.48 -5.59
N LEU A 65 13.79 -3.98 -4.35
CA LEU A 65 12.99 -2.84 -3.95
C LEU A 65 13.50 -1.52 -4.57
N ALA A 66 14.81 -1.28 -4.48
CA ALA A 66 15.46 -0.03 -4.90
C ALA A 66 15.38 0.18 -6.42
N GLU A 67 15.69 -0.87 -7.18
CA GLU A 67 15.79 -0.89 -8.65
C GLU A 67 14.52 -1.43 -9.33
N SER A 68 13.38 -1.39 -8.64
CA SER A 68 12.13 -1.89 -9.20
C SER A 68 11.63 -1.07 -10.39
N ASP A 69 11.10 -1.76 -11.40
CA ASP A 69 10.42 -1.13 -12.54
C ASP A 69 9.12 -0.44 -12.08
N LEU A 70 8.46 -1.08 -11.11
CA LEU A 70 7.21 -0.64 -10.51
C LEU A 70 7.15 -1.00 -9.03
N ARG A 71 6.37 -0.22 -8.29
CA ARG A 71 6.03 -0.49 -6.89
C ARG A 71 4.58 -0.09 -6.59
N ILE A 72 3.96 -0.81 -5.69
CA ILE A 72 2.66 -0.50 -5.10
C ILE A 72 2.88 -0.14 -3.64
N GLU A 73 2.59 1.10 -3.28
CA GLU A 73 2.60 1.57 -1.89
C GLU A 73 1.16 1.53 -1.35
N ILE A 74 1.00 1.00 -0.15
CA ILE A 74 -0.28 0.88 0.56
C ILE A 74 -0.15 1.50 1.93
N LEU A 75 -1.06 2.40 2.27
CA LEU A 75 -1.20 2.96 3.59
C LEU A 75 -2.66 2.89 4.01
N GLY A 76 -2.91 2.39 5.22
CA GLY A 76 -4.25 2.38 5.78
C GLY A 76 -4.27 2.35 7.29
N GLY A 77 -5.47 2.54 7.82
CA GLY A 77 -5.76 2.59 9.24
C GLY A 77 -6.87 1.62 9.61
N THR A 78 -6.93 1.25 10.88
CA THR A 78 -7.98 0.40 11.45
C THR A 78 -8.11 0.64 12.95
N THR A 79 -9.33 0.75 13.47
CA THR A 79 -9.62 0.75 14.91
C THR A 79 -9.84 -0.67 15.45
N ARG A 80 -9.98 -1.67 14.57
CA ARG A 80 -10.14 -3.09 14.90
C ARG A 80 -8.85 -3.77 15.37
N THR A 81 -8.10 -3.14 16.27
CA THR A 81 -6.94 -3.79 16.91
C THR A 81 -7.40 -4.57 18.15
N LYS A 82 -6.60 -5.54 18.62
CA LYS A 82 -6.93 -6.38 19.81
C LYS A 82 -7.25 -5.58 21.08
N ARG A 83 -6.83 -4.31 21.14
CA ARG A 83 -7.03 -3.41 22.29
C ARG A 83 -7.96 -2.23 21.98
N GLY A 84 -8.63 -2.22 20.82
CA GLY A 84 -9.47 -1.09 20.37
C GLY A 84 -8.69 0.20 20.08
N LYS A 85 -7.37 0.08 19.93
CA LYS A 85 -6.42 1.15 19.64
C LYS A 85 -6.37 1.44 18.14
N GLU A 86 -5.97 2.65 17.77
CA GLU A 86 -5.72 2.99 16.37
C GLU A 86 -4.50 2.24 15.86
N GLY A 87 -4.71 1.45 14.81
CA GLY A 87 -3.68 0.72 14.11
C GLY A 87 -3.46 1.30 12.72
N GLU A 88 -2.21 1.42 12.31
CA GLU A 88 -1.82 1.67 10.93
C GLU A 88 -1.20 0.42 10.32
N TYR A 89 -1.39 0.22 9.03
CA TYR A 89 -0.65 -0.76 8.23
C TYR A 89 -0.06 -0.08 7.01
N ARG A 90 1.20 -0.37 6.75
CA ARG A 90 2.05 0.23 5.73
C ARG A 90 2.69 -0.90 4.95
N VAL A 91 2.48 -0.93 3.64
CA VAL A 91 3.00 -1.98 2.77
C VAL A 91 3.65 -1.35 1.56
N VAL A 92 4.79 -1.86 1.14
CA VAL A 92 5.34 -1.59 -0.19
C VAL A 92 5.66 -2.92 -0.84
N GLY A 93 5.07 -3.16 -2.00
CA GLY A 93 5.41 -4.28 -2.86
C GLY A 93 6.08 -3.76 -4.12
N ALA A 94 7.17 -4.38 -4.52
CA ALA A 94 7.93 -3.96 -5.68
C ALA A 94 8.37 -5.18 -6.49
N SER A 95 8.55 -4.99 -7.80
CA SER A 95 9.05 -6.07 -8.65
C SER A 95 9.96 -5.57 -9.76
N THR A 96 10.93 -6.40 -10.09
CA THR A 96 11.61 -6.42 -11.38
C THR A 96 10.96 -7.46 -12.29
N ALA A 97 11.57 -7.72 -13.44
CA ALA A 97 11.21 -8.85 -14.30
C ALA A 97 11.34 -10.23 -13.62
N TYR A 98 12.25 -10.38 -12.65
CA TYR A 98 12.65 -11.70 -12.11
C TYR A 98 12.30 -11.92 -10.65
N GLN A 99 12.22 -10.85 -9.85
CA GLN A 99 12.02 -10.92 -8.41
C GLN A 99 10.94 -9.93 -7.98
N ALA A 100 10.24 -10.28 -6.91
CA ALA A 100 9.36 -9.37 -6.21
C ALA A 100 9.61 -9.43 -4.71
N VAL A 101 9.41 -8.29 -4.07
CA VAL A 101 9.55 -8.12 -2.64
C VAL A 101 8.32 -7.43 -2.08
N VAL A 102 7.89 -7.85 -0.89
CA VAL A 102 6.90 -7.11 -0.10
C VAL A 102 7.49 -6.82 1.27
N LEU A 103 7.52 -5.54 1.62
CA LEU A 103 7.75 -5.07 2.99
C LEU A 103 6.42 -4.66 3.61
N SER A 104 6.17 -5.06 4.84
CA SER A 104 4.99 -4.64 5.61
C SER A 104 5.36 -4.25 7.03
N GLN A 105 4.75 -3.17 7.52
CA GLN A 105 4.88 -2.68 8.89
C GLN A 105 3.51 -2.30 9.42
N THR A 106 3.26 -2.63 10.69
CA THR A 106 2.09 -2.14 11.42
C THR A 106 2.52 -1.18 12.51
N ALA A 107 1.72 -0.16 12.80
CA ALA A 107 1.90 0.67 14.00
C ALA A 107 0.64 0.61 14.86
N ILE A 108 0.79 0.72 16.17
CA ILE A 108 -0.34 0.78 17.12
C ILE A 108 -0.09 1.95 18.06
N ASP A 109 -1.05 2.87 18.18
CA ASP A 109 -0.90 4.13 18.93
C ASP A 109 0.37 4.91 18.55
N GLY A 110 0.67 4.99 17.26
CA GLY A 110 1.86 5.67 16.74
C GLY A 110 3.19 4.96 17.03
N VAL A 111 3.18 3.80 17.70
CA VAL A 111 4.38 3.00 17.92
C VAL A 111 4.60 2.04 16.74
N ASP A 112 5.71 2.23 16.04
CA ASP A 112 6.11 1.42 14.90
C ASP A 112 6.47 0.00 15.33
N GLY A 113 5.77 -0.98 14.76
CA GLY A 113 6.05 -2.39 14.95
C GLY A 113 7.14 -2.92 14.00
N PRO A 114 7.41 -4.24 14.07
CA PRO A 114 8.43 -4.87 13.25
C PRO A 114 8.09 -4.83 11.76
N ILE A 115 9.13 -4.80 10.94
CA ILE A 115 9.04 -4.85 9.49
C ILE A 115 9.23 -6.30 9.05
N THR A 116 8.25 -6.83 8.33
CA THR A 116 8.35 -8.12 7.66
C THR A 116 8.76 -7.91 6.21
N CYS A 117 9.78 -8.63 5.75
CA CYS A 117 10.24 -8.65 4.37
C CYS A 117 10.04 -10.04 3.76
N ARG A 118 9.51 -10.11 2.54
CA ARG A 118 9.30 -11.36 1.80
C ARG A 118 9.82 -11.23 0.39
N LEU A 119 10.73 -12.13 -0.02
CA LEU A 119 11.27 -12.25 -1.37
C LEU A 119 10.71 -13.48 -2.08
N PHE A 120 10.20 -13.30 -3.30
CA PHE A 120 9.51 -14.32 -4.07
C PHE A 120 9.42 -13.98 -5.57
N ARG A 121 8.86 -14.89 -6.38
CA ARG A 121 8.71 -14.68 -7.82
C ARG A 121 7.58 -13.68 -8.16
N PRO A 122 7.72 -12.82 -9.19
CA PRO A 122 6.80 -11.71 -9.42
C PRO A 122 5.32 -12.06 -9.59
N GLU A 123 4.99 -13.24 -10.10
CA GLU A 123 3.59 -13.66 -10.29
C GLU A 123 2.79 -13.73 -8.98
N TYR A 124 3.44 -13.83 -7.83
CA TYR A 124 2.78 -13.87 -6.53
C TYR A 124 2.55 -12.47 -5.92
N LEU A 125 3.08 -11.40 -6.53
CA LEU A 125 3.02 -10.04 -5.96
C LEU A 125 1.58 -9.57 -5.67
N PRO A 126 0.59 -9.71 -6.58
CA PRO A 126 -0.78 -9.27 -6.31
C PRO A 126 -1.38 -9.92 -5.06
N ALA A 127 -1.27 -11.25 -4.96
CA ALA A 127 -1.81 -12.01 -3.84
C ALA A 127 -1.10 -11.66 -2.52
N ARG A 128 0.20 -11.38 -2.56
CA ARG A 128 0.98 -11.00 -1.36
C ARG A 128 0.67 -9.60 -0.87
N LEU A 129 0.42 -8.65 -1.78
CA LEU A 129 -0.07 -7.32 -1.43
C LEU A 129 -1.44 -7.40 -0.75
N THR A 130 -2.37 -8.16 -1.33
CA THR A 130 -3.70 -8.38 -0.75
C THR A 130 -3.63 -9.05 0.62
N ALA A 131 -2.78 -10.06 0.80
CA ALA A 131 -2.62 -10.77 2.07
C ALA A 131 -2.05 -9.88 3.19
N ALA A 132 -1.43 -8.75 2.85
CA ALA A 132 -0.96 -7.77 3.84
C ALA A 132 -2.06 -6.83 4.32
N LEU A 133 -3.24 -6.82 3.68
CA LEU A 133 -4.39 -6.03 4.12
C LEU A 133 -5.10 -6.71 5.30
N PRO A 134 -5.64 -5.94 6.27
CA PRO A 134 -6.52 -6.50 7.27
C PRO A 134 -7.73 -7.21 6.65
N SER A 135 -8.09 -8.37 7.21
CA SER A 135 -9.28 -9.12 6.78
C SER A 135 -10.55 -8.34 7.10
N CYS A 136 -11.41 -8.19 6.09
CA CYS A 136 -12.71 -7.54 6.20
C CYS A 136 -13.67 -8.21 5.21
N ALA A 137 -14.89 -8.51 5.67
CA ALA A 137 -15.94 -9.02 4.78
C ALA A 137 -16.35 -7.92 3.79
N PRO A 138 -16.81 -8.27 2.58
CA PRO A 138 -17.37 -7.28 1.66
C PRO A 138 -18.62 -6.66 2.28
N GLY A 139 -18.86 -5.39 1.98
CA GLY A 139 -20.10 -4.71 2.36
C GLY A 139 -21.36 -5.35 1.76
N THR A 140 -22.50 -5.09 2.37
CA THR A 140 -23.80 -5.69 2.02
C THR A 140 -24.67 -4.82 1.13
N GLN A 141 -24.38 -3.52 1.04
CA GLN A 141 -25.14 -2.59 0.21
C GLN A 141 -24.80 -2.79 -1.27
N PRO A 142 -25.77 -2.60 -2.19
CA PRO A 142 -25.53 -2.67 -3.62
C PRO A 142 -24.46 -1.68 -4.09
N ALA A 143 -23.75 -2.05 -5.16
CA ALA A 143 -22.86 -1.13 -5.85
C ALA A 143 -23.64 0.09 -6.38
N ALA A 144 -23.05 1.27 -6.26
CA ALA A 144 -23.59 2.51 -6.80
C ALA A 144 -22.53 3.24 -7.62
N THR A 145 -22.97 4.00 -8.63
CA THR A 145 -22.12 4.84 -9.46
C THR A 145 -22.68 6.25 -9.49
N PHE A 146 -21.80 7.23 -9.29
CA PHE A 146 -22.14 8.63 -9.17
C PHE A 146 -21.32 9.44 -10.17
N HIS A 147 -21.93 10.42 -10.81
CA HIS A 147 -21.17 11.42 -11.55
C HIS A 147 -20.53 12.39 -10.55
N LEU A 148 -19.23 12.68 -10.69
CA LEU A 148 -18.47 13.50 -9.73
C LEU A 148 -19.05 14.91 -9.57
N ALA A 149 -19.60 15.49 -10.64
CA ALA A 149 -20.26 16.79 -10.58
C ALA A 149 -21.52 16.80 -9.69
N ASP A 150 -22.20 15.65 -9.52
CA ASP A 150 -23.40 15.55 -8.66
C ASP A 150 -23.04 15.46 -7.17
N LEU A 151 -21.77 15.20 -6.86
CA LEU A 151 -21.25 15.15 -5.50
C LEU A 151 -20.74 16.51 -5.01
N ASP A 152 -20.55 17.46 -5.93
CA ASP A 152 -20.04 18.80 -5.63
C ASP A 152 -21.08 19.62 -4.84
N PRO A 153 -20.81 19.99 -3.57
CA PRO A 153 -21.72 20.77 -2.75
C PRO A 153 -22.02 22.15 -3.34
N ALA A 154 -21.12 22.74 -4.14
CA ALA A 154 -21.35 24.03 -4.78
C ALA A 154 -22.35 23.96 -5.96
N ARG A 155 -22.53 22.76 -6.52
CA ARG A 155 -23.42 22.50 -7.67
C ARG A 155 -24.72 21.80 -7.28
N THR A 156 -24.84 21.33 -6.05
CA THR A 156 -26.05 20.67 -5.56
C THR A 156 -27.11 21.75 -5.24
N PRO A 157 -28.22 21.85 -6.00
CA PRO A 157 -29.25 22.84 -5.70
C PRO A 157 -29.87 22.58 -4.32
N ASN A 158 -30.07 23.64 -3.53
CA ASN A 158 -30.73 23.61 -2.20
C ASN A 158 -32.19 23.11 -2.23
N HIS A 159 -32.76 22.86 -3.42
CA HIS A 159 -34.12 22.38 -3.60
C HIS A 159 -34.10 20.87 -3.88
N ALA A 160 -33.88 20.08 -2.84
CA ALA A 160 -34.20 18.65 -2.90
C ALA A 160 -35.72 18.49 -3.01
N SER A 161 -36.20 17.75 -4.01
CA SER A 161 -37.59 17.26 -4.00
C SER A 161 -37.76 16.35 -2.79
N PHE A 162 -38.76 16.63 -1.94
CA PHE A 162 -39.05 15.82 -0.74
C PHE A 162 -39.32 14.33 -1.05
N ALA A 163 -39.53 13.96 -2.32
CA ALA A 163 -39.85 12.60 -2.74
C ALA A 163 -38.62 11.73 -3.09
N HIS A 164 -37.47 12.32 -3.44
CA HIS A 164 -36.31 11.57 -3.92
C HIS A 164 -35.01 12.08 -3.33
N ARG A 165 -34.15 11.13 -2.95
CA ARG A 165 -32.82 11.41 -2.44
C ARG A 165 -31.93 11.88 -3.58
N THR A 166 -31.06 12.84 -3.31
CA THR A 166 -30.08 13.28 -4.30
C THR A 166 -28.94 12.25 -4.42
N PRO A 167 -28.22 12.18 -5.57
CA PRO A 167 -27.04 11.33 -5.71
C PRO A 167 -25.99 11.58 -4.61
N ARG A 168 -25.85 12.83 -4.17
CA ARG A 168 -24.97 13.21 -3.06
C ARG A 168 -25.41 12.58 -1.74
N GLU A 169 -26.70 12.64 -1.41
CA GLU A 169 -27.23 12.01 -0.18
C GLU A 169 -27.11 10.48 -0.22
N GLU A 170 -27.25 9.88 -1.40
CA GLU A 170 -27.03 8.44 -1.60
C GLU A 170 -25.56 8.07 -1.40
N TYR A 171 -24.64 8.83 -1.98
CA TYR A 171 -23.21 8.65 -1.76
C TYR A 171 -22.84 8.81 -0.28
N GLN A 172 -23.34 9.85 0.40
CA GLN A 172 -23.07 10.07 1.82
C GLN A 172 -23.53 8.90 2.68
N ARG A 173 -24.73 8.35 2.43
CA ARG A 173 -25.23 7.18 3.15
C ARG A 173 -24.50 5.89 2.81
N LEU A 174 -23.90 5.78 1.63
CA LEU A 174 -23.16 4.58 1.24
C LEU A 174 -21.72 4.63 1.78
N ALA A 175 -21.02 5.74 1.54
CA ALA A 175 -19.57 5.86 1.68
C ALA A 175 -19.10 6.69 2.89
N LEU A 176 -19.89 7.66 3.36
CA LEU A 176 -19.50 8.53 4.49
C LEU A 176 -20.12 8.09 5.82
N ARG A 177 -20.40 6.79 5.95
CA ARG A 177 -20.80 6.16 7.21
C ARG A 177 -19.57 6.02 8.13
N PRO A 178 -19.76 5.84 9.45
CA PRO A 178 -18.68 5.48 10.35
C PRO A 178 -17.89 4.28 9.80
N ALA A 179 -16.56 4.38 9.83
CA ALA A 179 -15.66 3.36 9.34
C ALA A 179 -14.67 2.96 10.44
N ASP A 180 -14.47 1.66 10.59
CA ASP A 180 -13.50 1.08 11.53
C ASP A 180 -12.13 0.89 10.88
N GLY A 181 -11.97 1.30 9.62
CA GLY A 181 -10.73 1.20 8.88
C GLY A 181 -10.87 1.59 7.43
N GLY A 182 -9.78 1.44 6.70
CA GLY A 182 -9.69 1.81 5.30
C GLY A 182 -8.25 2.01 4.89
N GLY A 183 -8.05 2.45 3.65
CA GLY A 183 -6.73 2.72 3.13
C GLY A 183 -6.74 3.15 1.69
N HIS A 184 -5.55 3.38 1.17
CA HIS A 184 -5.32 3.63 -0.24
C HIS A 184 -4.11 2.85 -0.73
N ALA A 185 -4.11 2.56 -2.01
CA ALA A 185 -3.00 1.92 -2.72
C ALA A 185 -2.69 2.72 -3.98
N CYS A 186 -1.41 2.90 -4.25
CA CYS A 186 -0.91 3.65 -5.39
C CYS A 186 0.19 2.85 -6.10
N LEU A 187 0.09 2.71 -7.43
CA LEU A 187 1.17 2.18 -8.26
C LEU A 187 2.03 3.32 -8.79
N PHE A 188 3.33 3.23 -8.55
CA PHE A 188 4.35 4.11 -9.07
C PHE A 188 5.32 3.33 -9.97
N THR A 189 5.93 4.03 -10.92
CA THR A 189 7.03 3.50 -11.75
C THR A 189 8.33 4.23 -11.45
N GLY A 190 9.46 3.57 -11.72
CA GLY A 190 10.79 4.09 -11.47
C GLY A 190 11.29 3.93 -10.02
N PRO A 191 12.53 4.40 -9.73
CA PRO A 191 13.27 4.06 -8.51
C PRO A 191 12.52 4.40 -7.22
N ILE A 192 12.77 3.66 -6.14
CA ILE A 192 12.02 3.80 -4.87
C ILE A 192 12.05 5.22 -4.26
N HIS A 193 13.11 5.98 -4.53
CA HIS A 193 13.30 7.35 -4.04
C HIS A 193 12.68 8.41 -4.95
N SER A 194 12.24 8.04 -6.16
CA SER A 194 11.48 8.92 -7.04
C SER A 194 10.07 9.21 -6.49
N ARG A 195 9.53 10.36 -6.87
CA ARG A 195 8.19 10.84 -6.46
C ARG A 195 7.34 11.26 -7.66
N PRO A 196 7.11 10.37 -8.65
CA PRO A 196 6.17 10.66 -9.73
C PRO A 196 4.74 10.61 -9.22
N ASP A 197 3.82 11.16 -10.01
CA ASP A 197 2.39 10.90 -9.81
C ASP A 197 2.09 9.41 -10.01
N PRO A 198 1.21 8.82 -9.20
CA PRO A 198 0.85 7.42 -9.36
C PRO A 198 0.14 7.20 -10.69
N TRP A 199 0.50 6.13 -11.40
CA TRP A 199 -0.19 5.73 -12.62
C TRP A 199 -1.58 5.18 -12.33
N TYR A 200 -1.73 4.50 -11.19
CA TYR A 200 -2.98 3.96 -10.72
C TYR A 200 -3.13 4.17 -9.23
N ALA A 201 -4.36 4.46 -8.79
CA ALA A 201 -4.68 4.61 -7.38
C ALA A 201 -6.08 4.06 -7.09
N THR A 202 -6.26 3.58 -5.86
CA THR A 202 -7.55 3.17 -5.32
C THR A 202 -7.63 3.54 -3.86
N GLN A 203 -8.85 3.74 -3.37
CA GLN A 203 -9.14 3.85 -1.94
C GLN A 203 -10.26 2.90 -1.54
N TRP A 204 -10.28 2.53 -0.28
CA TRP A 204 -11.33 1.71 0.32
C TRP A 204 -11.59 2.14 1.75
N PHE A 205 -12.76 1.76 2.24
CA PHE A 205 -13.20 2.01 3.60
C PHE A 205 -13.95 0.78 4.13
N ASP A 206 -13.74 0.51 5.41
CA ASP A 206 -14.31 -0.61 6.13
C ASP A 206 -15.43 -0.07 7.03
N ILE A 207 -16.67 -0.09 6.53
CA ILE A 207 -17.82 0.50 7.23
C ILE A 207 -18.14 -0.32 8.48
N THR A 208 -18.24 0.38 9.61
CA THR A 208 -18.60 -0.18 10.92
C THR A 208 -19.91 -0.95 10.81
N GLY A 209 -19.86 -2.24 11.15
CA GLY A 209 -21.03 -3.13 11.16
C GLY A 209 -21.55 -3.58 9.79
N ASP A 210 -20.85 -3.30 8.69
CA ASP A 210 -21.29 -3.67 7.33
C ASP A 210 -20.20 -4.41 6.56
N GLY A 211 -19.07 -3.76 6.26
CA GLY A 211 -17.97 -4.38 5.53
C GLY A 211 -17.20 -3.42 4.64
N ARG A 212 -16.28 -3.98 3.84
CA ARG A 212 -15.37 -3.25 2.96
C ARG A 212 -16.05 -2.85 1.66
N TYR A 213 -15.86 -1.58 1.31
CA TYR A 213 -16.18 -1.04 -0.01
C TYR A 213 -14.94 -0.39 -0.61
N GLN A 214 -14.86 -0.45 -1.92
CA GLN A 214 -13.80 0.16 -2.70
C GLN A 214 -14.37 1.26 -3.58
N GLU A 215 -13.64 2.37 -3.66
CA GLU A 215 -13.89 3.42 -4.65
C GLU A 215 -13.08 3.16 -5.91
N HIS A 216 -13.76 3.26 -7.04
CA HIS A 216 -13.15 3.18 -8.36
C HIS A 216 -13.53 4.42 -9.16
N ARG A 217 -12.55 5.26 -9.46
CA ARG A 217 -12.71 6.48 -10.24
C ARG A 217 -12.37 6.21 -11.70
N VAL A 218 -13.29 6.54 -12.60
CA VAL A 218 -13.07 6.49 -14.05
C VAL A 218 -13.58 7.78 -14.63
N ARG A 219 -12.66 8.63 -15.10
CA ARG A 219 -12.98 9.96 -15.66
C ARG A 219 -13.81 10.79 -14.67
N ASP A 220 -15.07 11.05 -15.04
CA ASP A 220 -16.08 11.82 -14.32
C ASP A 220 -16.99 10.95 -13.44
N GLN A 221 -16.77 9.64 -13.38
CA GLN A 221 -17.57 8.70 -12.60
C GLN A 221 -16.82 8.20 -11.36
N LEU A 222 -17.56 8.07 -10.26
CA LEU A 222 -17.15 7.41 -9.03
C LEU A 222 -18.04 6.20 -8.77
N ALA A 223 -17.48 5.01 -8.86
CA ALA A 223 -18.17 3.79 -8.45
C ALA A 223 -17.76 3.38 -7.03
N VAL A 224 -18.73 3.05 -6.20
CA VAL A 224 -18.54 2.49 -4.85
C VAL A 224 -19.12 1.09 -4.84
N ARG A 225 -18.29 0.09 -4.50
CA ARG A 225 -18.67 -1.33 -4.63
C ARG A 225 -18.18 -2.13 -3.43
N PRO A 226 -18.95 -3.11 -2.91
CA PRO A 226 -18.43 -4.11 -2.00
C PRO A 226 -17.15 -4.76 -2.56
N ALA A 227 -16.13 -4.92 -1.72
CA ALA A 227 -14.84 -5.43 -2.16
C ALA A 227 -14.38 -6.61 -1.32
N THR A 228 -13.81 -7.60 -1.99
CA THR A 228 -13.22 -8.79 -1.38
C THR A 228 -11.70 -8.77 -1.55
N GLY A 229 -10.98 -9.66 -0.87
CA GLY A 229 -9.56 -9.87 -1.15
C GLY A 229 -9.28 -10.19 -2.63
N ALA A 230 -10.14 -10.98 -3.28
CA ALA A 230 -10.03 -11.30 -4.70
C ALA A 230 -10.11 -10.03 -5.57
N THR A 231 -11.01 -9.09 -5.23
CA THR A 231 -11.12 -7.80 -5.92
C THR A 231 -9.80 -7.02 -5.92
N PHE A 232 -9.09 -6.97 -4.79
CA PHE A 232 -7.77 -6.32 -4.72
C PHE A 232 -6.70 -7.11 -5.47
N THR A 233 -6.73 -8.43 -5.40
CA THR A 233 -5.75 -9.28 -6.11
C THR A 233 -5.86 -9.07 -7.61
N GLU A 234 -7.08 -9.09 -8.16
CA GLU A 234 -7.38 -8.84 -9.56
C GLU A 234 -6.95 -7.42 -9.98
N GLN A 235 -7.27 -6.42 -9.16
CA GLN A 235 -6.88 -5.04 -9.44
C GLN A 235 -5.36 -4.85 -9.47
N PHE A 236 -4.63 -5.35 -8.47
CA PHE A 236 -3.17 -5.23 -8.44
C PHE A 236 -2.53 -5.99 -9.60
N ALA A 237 -3.04 -7.17 -9.96
CA ALA A 237 -2.61 -7.89 -11.15
C ALA A 237 -2.82 -7.05 -12.42
N HIS A 238 -4.00 -6.43 -12.57
CA HIS A 238 -4.31 -5.59 -13.71
C HIS A 238 -3.40 -4.35 -13.80
N TRP A 239 -3.15 -3.68 -12.68
CA TRP A 239 -2.24 -2.54 -12.62
C TRP A 239 -0.81 -2.92 -13.01
N ILE A 240 -0.29 -4.01 -12.47
CA ILE A 240 1.06 -4.53 -12.76
C ILE A 240 1.19 -4.87 -14.24
N GLU A 241 0.22 -5.60 -14.80
CA GLU A 241 0.23 -5.98 -16.22
C GLU A 241 0.24 -4.75 -17.13
N ARG A 242 -0.64 -3.77 -16.86
CA ARG A 242 -0.70 -2.53 -17.67
C ARG A 242 0.54 -1.69 -17.52
N ALA A 243 1.09 -1.57 -16.31
CA ALA A 243 2.31 -0.82 -16.07
C ALA A 243 3.49 -1.44 -16.84
N ARG A 244 3.66 -2.77 -16.77
CA ARG A 244 4.71 -3.49 -17.49
C ARG A 244 4.61 -3.33 -19.00
N ARG A 245 3.38 -3.43 -19.54
CA ARG A 245 3.17 -3.22 -20.97
C ARG A 245 3.59 -1.81 -21.38
N ARG A 246 3.15 -0.80 -20.65
CA ARG A 246 3.48 0.61 -20.93
C ARG A 246 4.98 0.89 -20.80
N ILE A 247 5.65 0.36 -19.77
CA ILE A 247 7.11 0.49 -19.61
C ILE A 247 7.84 -0.11 -20.82
N ARG A 248 7.38 -1.26 -21.32
CA ARG A 248 7.97 -1.90 -22.51
C ARG A 248 7.76 -1.05 -23.77
N GLU A 249 6.55 -0.55 -23.98
CA GLU A 249 6.22 0.33 -25.11
C GLU A 249 7.09 1.61 -25.08
N GLU A 250 7.21 2.26 -23.92
CA GLU A 250 8.05 3.46 -23.72
C GLU A 250 9.55 3.17 -23.94
N ALA A 251 10.04 1.98 -23.55
CA ALA A 251 11.42 1.56 -23.77
C ALA A 251 11.71 1.23 -25.24
N GLU A 252 10.74 0.65 -25.96
CA GLU A 252 10.84 0.39 -27.40
C GLU A 252 10.89 1.72 -28.17
N GLU A 253 10.01 2.68 -27.86
CA GLU A 253 9.99 4.01 -28.46
C GLU A 253 11.30 4.79 -28.24
N ALA A 254 11.88 4.71 -27.04
CA ALA A 254 13.13 5.41 -26.71
C ALA A 254 14.38 4.83 -27.40
N ALA A 255 14.28 3.62 -27.97
CA ALA A 255 15.38 2.95 -28.67
C ALA A 255 15.47 3.33 -30.17
N TRP A 256 14.46 4.03 -30.70
CA TRP A 256 14.41 4.54 -32.08
C TRP A 256 14.77 6.03 -32.16
#